data_AF-A0A5N3UL59-F1
#
_entry.id   AF-A0A5N3UL59-F1
#
_cell.length_a   1.000
_cell.length_b   1.000
_cell.length_c   1.000
_cell.angle_alpha   90.00
_cell.angle_beta   90.00
_cell.angle_gamma   90.00
#
_symmetry.space_group_name_H-M   'P 1'
#
loop_
_entity.id
_entity.type
_entity.pdbx_description
1 polymer ?
#
loop_
_entity_poly.entity_id
_entity_poly.type
_entity_poly.pdbx_seq_one_letter_code
_entity_poly.pdbx_strand_id
1 'polypeptide(L)'
;SLCLHLTVKSQSRPGQPWCQVQSSMDTKPFLQYDSDSNKVRPLGFLGEEVNDTKAWTELSPTVGEAGRELRMVLPVIKLDKKEMRGPPSLQVRLCCQRETEQCSGASLLFSRNGWIALLLDTMSITWTVIDPGATGLKEEWENNQELAEYFRKISMGDCSYWLREFLEHWENMLLPEPTEPLTEAPNNHQPASIPLNKCILPLIFIFIIFICLIVIIIKKCMKKSGTTESENQAGLWFLGRFVLGRTSEK
;
A
#
# COMPACT_ATOMS: atom_id res chain seq x y z
N SER A 1 5.17 4.48 -1.83
CA SER A 1 4.95 3.04 -2.09
C SER A 1 5.56 2.22 -0.97
N LEU A 2 4.83 1.25 -0.42
CA LEU A 2 5.32 0.37 0.64
C LEU A 2 5.58 -1.00 0.05
N CYS A 3 6.79 -1.52 0.25
CA CYS A 3 7.18 -2.85 -0.21
C CYS A 3 7.75 -3.68 0.95
N LEU A 4 7.32 -4.93 1.04
CA LEU A 4 7.86 -5.95 1.93
C LEU A 4 8.58 -7.00 1.08
N HIS A 5 9.85 -7.23 1.38
CA HIS A 5 10.68 -8.24 0.74
C HIS A 5 11.00 -9.34 1.76
N LEU A 6 10.40 -10.51 1.57
CA LEU A 6 10.55 -11.67 2.43
C LEU A 6 11.48 -12.67 1.74
N THR A 7 12.41 -13.25 2.48
CA THR A 7 13.21 -14.40 2.07
C THR A 7 12.95 -15.54 3.04
N VAL A 8 12.40 -16.65 2.55
CA VAL A 8 12.01 -17.80 3.35
C VAL A 8 12.74 -19.05 2.87
N LYS A 9 13.27 -19.83 3.81
CA LYS A 9 13.93 -21.12 3.59
C LYS A 9 13.14 -22.21 4.29
N SER A 10 13.04 -23.36 3.63
CA SER A 10 12.35 -24.53 4.18
C SER A 10 13.09 -25.05 5.40
N GLN A 11 14.42 -25.05 5.34
CA GLN A 11 15.32 -25.49 6.39
C GLN A 11 16.45 -24.46 6.57
N SER A 12 16.90 -24.29 7.81
CA SER A 12 18.06 -23.48 8.17
C SER A 12 18.93 -24.23 9.17
N ARG A 13 20.21 -23.85 9.24
CA ARG A 13 21.11 -24.34 10.29
C ARG A 13 20.83 -23.62 11.61
N PRO A 14 21.20 -24.20 12.77
CA PRO A 14 21.17 -23.47 14.04
C PRO A 14 21.94 -22.14 13.94
N GLY A 15 21.39 -21.06 14.49
CA GLY A 15 21.95 -19.72 14.42
C GLY A 15 21.85 -19.05 13.04
N GLN A 16 21.11 -19.65 12.09
CA GLN A 16 20.80 -19.04 10.81
C GLN A 16 19.29 -18.82 10.66
N PRO A 17 18.89 -17.61 10.23
CA PRO A 17 17.50 -17.32 9.95
C PRO A 17 16.96 -18.19 8.83
N TRP A 18 15.77 -18.71 9.06
CA TRP A 18 14.93 -19.34 8.04
C TRP A 18 14.02 -18.32 7.35
N CYS A 19 13.70 -17.19 7.99
CA CYS A 19 12.99 -16.07 7.40
C CYS A 19 13.69 -14.74 7.71
N GLN A 20 13.78 -13.91 6.69
CA GLN A 20 14.23 -12.53 6.79
C GLN A 20 13.22 -11.65 6.05
N VAL A 21 12.88 -10.50 6.63
CA VAL A 21 11.98 -9.54 5.99
C VAL A 21 12.64 -8.17 6.02
N GLN A 22 12.59 -7.47 4.89
CA GLN A 22 12.97 -6.08 4.79
C GLN A 22 11.80 -5.29 4.22
N SER A 23 11.37 -4.24 4.91
CA SER A 23 10.34 -3.33 4.40
C SER A 23 10.95 -1.99 4.01
N SER A 24 10.44 -1.41 2.92
CA SER A 24 10.90 -0.14 2.39
C SER A 24 9.75 0.78 2.00
N MET A 25 9.90 2.07 2.26
CA MET A 25 9.06 3.14 1.74
C MET A 25 9.80 3.84 0.59
N ASP A 26 9.22 3.85 -0.61
CA ASP A 26 9.83 4.40 -1.84
C ASP A 26 11.32 4.02 -1.97
N THR A 27 11.58 2.71 -1.88
CA THR A 27 12.92 2.07 -1.95
C THR A 27 13.83 2.28 -0.75
N LYS A 28 13.54 3.19 0.18
CA LYS A 28 14.36 3.35 1.39
C LYS A 28 13.92 2.34 2.46
N PRO A 29 14.81 1.46 2.94
CA PRO A 29 14.45 0.49 3.96
C PRO A 29 14.19 1.17 5.30
N PHE A 30 13.15 0.74 6.01
CA PHE A 30 12.80 1.27 7.33
C PHE A 30 12.56 0.19 8.40
N LEU A 31 12.48 -1.08 7.99
CA LEU A 31 12.26 -2.20 8.89
C LEU A 31 13.08 -3.40 8.44
N GLN A 32 13.65 -4.10 9.41
CA GLN A 32 14.25 -5.43 9.22
C GLN A 32 13.76 -6.40 10.28
N TYR A 33 13.39 -7.59 9.86
CA TYR A 33 13.07 -8.71 10.74
C TYR A 33 13.92 -9.91 10.38
N ASP A 34 14.32 -10.66 11.41
CA ASP A 34 15.08 -11.88 11.27
C ASP A 34 14.57 -12.95 12.26
N SER A 35 14.22 -14.12 11.73
CA SER A 35 13.62 -15.23 12.48
C SER A 35 14.52 -15.88 13.54
N ASP A 36 15.84 -15.69 13.49
CA ASP A 36 16.75 -16.22 14.51
C ASP A 36 16.65 -15.38 15.79
N SER A 37 16.64 -14.05 15.63
CA SER A 37 16.43 -13.13 16.76
C SER A 37 14.96 -13.01 17.16
N ASN A 38 14.04 -13.34 16.25
CA ASN A 38 12.60 -13.10 16.33
C ASN A 38 12.27 -11.66 16.74
N LYS A 39 13.04 -10.70 16.21
CA LYS A 39 12.92 -9.28 16.51
C LYS A 39 12.79 -8.48 15.23
N VAL A 40 11.96 -7.44 15.31
CA VAL A 40 11.86 -6.38 14.32
C VAL A 40 12.78 -5.24 14.76
N ARG A 41 13.54 -4.69 13.82
CA ARG A 41 14.46 -3.59 14.03
C ARG A 41 14.03 -2.41 13.15
N PRO A 42 13.85 -1.21 13.73
CA PRO A 42 13.73 0.01 12.94
C PRO A 42 15.03 0.28 12.20
N LEU A 43 14.91 0.85 11.01
CA LEU A 43 16.02 1.30 10.19
C LEU A 43 15.76 2.74 9.71
N GLY A 44 16.81 3.56 9.74
CA GLY A 44 16.72 4.94 9.26
C GLY A 44 15.70 5.80 9.99
N PHE A 45 15.50 7.03 9.52
CA PHE A 45 14.63 7.99 10.17
C PHE A 45 13.17 7.52 10.26
N LEU A 46 12.60 7.04 9.15
CA LEU A 46 11.21 6.58 9.14
C LEU A 46 10.99 5.43 10.14
N GLY A 47 11.93 4.47 10.22
CA GLY A 47 11.81 3.36 11.15
C GLY A 47 11.77 3.81 12.60
N GLU A 48 12.61 4.78 12.98
CA GLU A 48 12.60 5.36 14.33
C GLU A 48 11.35 6.20 14.59
N GLU A 49 10.84 6.91 13.59
CA GLU A 49 9.65 7.75 13.71
C GLU A 49 8.37 6.91 13.90
N VAL A 50 8.29 5.74 13.26
CA VAL A 50 7.07 4.91 13.28
C VAL A 50 7.10 3.76 14.27
N ASN A 51 8.22 3.51 14.97
CA ASN A 51 8.40 2.31 15.83
C ASN A 51 7.44 2.22 17.03
N ASP A 52 6.90 3.34 17.48
CA ASP A 52 5.94 3.42 18.60
C ASP A 52 4.48 3.51 18.13
N THR A 53 4.25 3.47 16.81
CA THR A 53 2.89 3.56 16.25
C THR A 53 2.11 2.26 16.40
N LYS A 54 0.78 2.37 16.37
CA LYS A 54 -0.11 1.20 16.31
C LYS A 54 0.16 0.34 15.08
N ALA A 55 0.36 0.98 13.91
CA ALA A 55 0.64 0.29 12.66
C ALA A 55 1.91 -0.56 12.74
N TRP A 56 2.97 -0.05 13.38
CA TRP A 56 4.19 -0.83 13.63
C TRP A 56 3.96 -2.04 14.53
N THR A 57 3.17 -1.86 15.60
CA THR A 57 2.81 -2.93 16.54
C THR A 57 2.00 -4.04 15.86
N GLU A 58 1.18 -3.71 14.86
CA GLU A 58 0.41 -4.67 14.06
C GLU A 58 1.26 -5.32 12.95
N LEU A 59 2.15 -4.56 12.31
CA LEU A 59 3.04 -5.06 11.27
C LEU A 59 4.07 -6.06 11.82
N SER A 60 4.64 -5.77 12.99
CA SER A 60 5.74 -6.53 13.58
C SER A 60 5.46 -8.04 13.76
N PRO A 61 4.34 -8.47 14.36
CA PRO A 61 4.01 -9.90 14.42
C PRO A 61 3.63 -10.46 13.05
N THR A 62 3.04 -9.65 12.16
CA THR A 62 2.55 -10.08 10.85
C THR A 62 3.69 -10.49 9.92
N VAL A 63 4.84 -9.81 9.94
CA VAL A 63 6.01 -10.21 9.11
C VAL A 63 6.57 -11.58 9.51
N GLY A 64 6.55 -11.90 10.80
CA GLY A 64 6.93 -13.22 11.28
C GLY A 64 5.92 -14.31 10.89
N GLU A 65 4.63 -13.99 10.96
CA GLU A 65 3.55 -14.89 10.53
C GLU A 65 3.59 -15.18 9.04
N ALA A 66 3.75 -14.16 8.20
CA ALA A 66 3.89 -14.32 6.76
C ALA A 66 5.06 -15.25 6.40
N GLY A 67 6.18 -15.13 7.15
CA GLY A 67 7.29 -16.06 7.03
C GLY A 67 6.90 -17.50 7.37
N ARG A 68 6.14 -17.74 8.44
CA ARG A 68 5.70 -19.07 8.87
C ARG A 68 4.74 -19.70 7.87
N GLU A 69 3.72 -18.96 7.45
CA GLU A 69 2.74 -19.38 6.44
C GLU A 69 3.44 -19.83 5.15
N LEU A 70 4.32 -18.97 4.62
CA LEU A 70 5.12 -19.30 3.44
C LEU A 70 6.02 -20.51 3.68
N ARG A 71 6.61 -20.64 4.87
CA ARG A 71 7.46 -21.78 5.20
C ARG A 71 6.69 -23.10 5.28
N MET A 72 5.42 -23.09 5.66
CA MET A 72 4.59 -24.31 5.71
C MET A 72 4.24 -24.81 4.31
N VAL A 73 4.02 -23.91 3.36
CA VAL A 73 3.71 -24.27 1.96
C VAL A 73 4.95 -24.54 1.11
N LEU A 74 6.14 -24.13 1.57
CA LEU A 74 7.40 -24.28 0.83
C LEU A 74 7.90 -25.73 0.61
N PRO A 75 7.75 -26.68 1.56
CA PRO A 75 8.16 -28.08 1.37
C PRO A 75 7.28 -28.86 0.40
N VAL A 76 6.03 -28.41 0.20
CA VAL A 76 5.09 -29.05 -0.73
C VAL A 76 5.50 -28.75 -2.18
N ILE A 77 6.21 -27.64 -2.38
CA ILE A 77 6.82 -27.27 -3.66
C ILE A 77 7.83 -28.33 -4.10
N LYS A 78 7.46 -29.13 -5.09
CA LYS A 78 8.39 -29.95 -5.88
C LYS A 78 9.25 -29.04 -6.75
N LEU A 79 10.24 -28.44 -6.12
CA LEU A 79 11.31 -27.71 -6.76
C LEU A 79 12.17 -28.68 -7.57
N ASP A 80 12.28 -28.43 -8.87
CA ASP A 80 12.95 -29.35 -9.80
C ASP A 80 14.38 -29.66 -9.30
N LYS A 81 14.62 -30.94 -8.98
CA LYS A 81 15.79 -31.38 -8.18
C LYS A 81 17.12 -31.17 -8.91
N LYS A 82 17.10 -30.91 -10.21
CA LYS A 82 18.30 -30.90 -11.06
C LYS A 82 19.26 -29.74 -10.78
N GLU A 83 18.83 -28.68 -10.09
CA GLU A 83 19.63 -27.45 -9.98
C GLU A 83 19.87 -26.92 -8.55
N MET A 84 19.26 -27.53 -7.53
CA MET A 84 19.33 -27.00 -6.16
C MET A 84 20.37 -27.71 -5.28
N ARG A 85 21.53 -27.06 -5.08
CA ARG A 85 22.39 -27.32 -3.92
C ARG A 85 21.88 -26.54 -2.71
N GLY A 86 21.05 -27.19 -1.90
CA GLY A 86 20.59 -26.66 -0.62
C GLY A 86 19.08 -26.74 -0.42
N PRO A 87 18.58 -26.35 0.76
CA PRO A 87 17.14 -26.34 1.03
C PRO A 87 16.39 -25.41 0.08
N PRO A 88 15.17 -25.77 -0.36
CA PRO A 88 14.22 -24.86 -0.98
C PRO A 88 14.19 -23.48 -0.33
N SER A 89 14.29 -22.44 -1.15
CA SER A 89 14.14 -21.05 -0.73
C SER A 89 13.25 -20.28 -1.70
N LEU A 90 12.53 -19.30 -1.15
CA LEU A 90 11.60 -18.45 -1.86
C LEU A 90 11.78 -17.01 -1.41
N GLN A 91 11.85 -16.11 -2.38
CA GLN A 91 11.78 -14.68 -2.15
C GLN A 91 10.40 -14.20 -2.55
N VAL A 92 9.77 -13.38 -1.72
CA VAL A 92 8.45 -12.82 -1.98
C VAL A 92 8.54 -11.31 -1.87
N ARG A 93 8.08 -10.60 -2.89
CA ARG A 93 7.93 -9.15 -2.84
C ARG A 93 6.46 -8.79 -2.92
N LEU A 94 5.97 -8.16 -1.86
CA LEU A 94 4.64 -7.56 -1.78
C LEU A 94 4.81 -6.06 -1.84
N CYS A 95 4.14 -5.37 -2.76
CA CYS A 95 4.15 -3.91 -2.82
C CYS A 95 2.74 -3.36 -2.97
N CYS A 96 2.37 -2.39 -2.15
CA CYS A 96 1.18 -1.56 -2.33
C CYS A 96 1.61 -0.12 -2.62
N GLN A 97 0.85 0.56 -3.48
CA GLN A 97 1.07 1.96 -3.82
C GLN A 97 -0.24 2.73 -3.71
N ARG A 98 -0.19 4.06 -3.63
CA ARG A 98 -1.38 4.89 -3.57
C ARG A 98 -1.63 5.47 -4.96
N GLU A 99 -2.79 5.19 -5.54
CA GLU A 99 -3.29 5.81 -6.78
C GLU A 99 -4.54 6.62 -6.44
N THR A 100 -4.49 7.95 -6.61
CA THR A 100 -5.67 8.84 -6.52
C THR A 100 -6.56 8.51 -5.31
N GLU A 101 -5.96 8.51 -4.11
CA GLU A 101 -6.58 8.22 -2.80
C GLU A 101 -6.82 6.75 -2.42
N GLN A 102 -6.75 5.81 -3.36
CA GLN A 102 -6.94 4.38 -3.08
C GLN A 102 -5.64 3.60 -3.25
N CYS A 103 -5.41 2.54 -2.48
CA CYS A 103 -4.25 1.69 -2.72
C CYS A 103 -4.45 0.92 -4.03
N SER A 104 -3.50 1.05 -4.95
CA SER A 104 -3.43 0.20 -6.14
C SER A 104 -3.26 -1.25 -5.71
N GLY A 105 -3.88 -2.15 -6.47
CA GLY A 105 -3.85 -3.58 -6.22
C GLY A 105 -2.41 -4.04 -5.98
N ALA A 106 -2.16 -4.63 -4.81
CA ALA A 106 -0.84 -5.11 -4.49
C ALA A 106 -0.58 -6.44 -5.21
N SER A 107 0.54 -6.54 -5.92
CA SER A 107 0.96 -7.79 -6.53
C SER A 107 1.97 -8.50 -5.63
N LEU A 108 1.93 -9.83 -5.61
CA LEU A 108 3.02 -10.63 -5.05
C LEU A 108 3.89 -11.18 -6.17
N LEU A 109 5.18 -10.90 -6.07
CA LEU A 109 6.20 -11.49 -6.92
C LEU A 109 6.91 -12.59 -6.15
N PHE A 110 6.93 -13.79 -6.71
CA PHE A 110 7.59 -14.95 -6.13
C PHE A 110 8.83 -15.26 -6.94
N SER A 111 10.00 -15.10 -6.32
CA SER A 111 11.29 -15.33 -6.93
C SER A 111 11.96 -16.58 -6.37
N ARG A 112 12.56 -17.36 -7.26
CA ARG A 112 13.33 -18.56 -6.97
C ARG A 112 14.76 -18.32 -7.43
N ASN A 113 15.74 -18.49 -6.54
CA ASN A 113 17.16 -18.27 -6.83
C ASN A 113 17.47 -16.88 -7.45
N GLY A 114 16.71 -15.84 -7.09
CA GLY A 114 16.86 -14.49 -7.62
C GLY A 114 16.11 -14.19 -8.91
N TRP A 115 15.50 -15.19 -9.56
CA TRP A 115 14.69 -15.03 -10.76
C TRP A 115 13.20 -15.05 -10.41
N ILE A 116 12.43 -14.11 -10.97
CA ILE A 116 10.97 -14.08 -10.76
C ILE A 116 10.35 -15.29 -11.47
N ALA A 117 9.60 -16.09 -10.72
CA ALA A 117 9.04 -17.35 -11.18
C ALA A 117 7.50 -17.28 -11.33
N LEU A 118 6.81 -16.66 -10.38
CA LEU A 118 5.35 -16.46 -10.39
C LEU A 118 4.98 -15.03 -9.99
N LEU A 119 3.85 -14.58 -10.51
CA LEU A 119 3.18 -13.34 -10.14
C LEU A 119 1.74 -13.66 -9.73
N LEU A 120 1.30 -13.14 -8.59
CA LEU A 120 -0.09 -13.15 -8.17
C LEU A 120 -0.64 -11.72 -8.21
N ASP A 121 -1.66 -11.52 -9.03
CA ASP A 121 -2.53 -10.35 -8.95
C ASP A 121 -3.58 -10.61 -7.87
N THR A 122 -3.53 -9.90 -6.74
CA THR A 122 -4.44 -10.19 -5.62
C THR A 122 -5.82 -9.58 -5.79
N MET A 123 -6.04 -8.70 -6.76
CA MET A 123 -7.35 -8.11 -7.01
C MET A 123 -8.25 -9.10 -7.74
N SER A 124 -7.70 -9.71 -8.79
CA SER A 124 -8.37 -10.72 -9.60
C SER A 124 -8.14 -12.15 -9.11
N ILE A 125 -7.18 -12.35 -8.20
CA ILE A 125 -6.67 -13.66 -7.77
C ILE A 125 -6.19 -14.47 -9.00
N THR A 126 -5.42 -13.80 -9.86
CA THR A 126 -4.89 -14.39 -11.08
C THR A 126 -3.42 -14.71 -10.91
N TRP A 127 -3.07 -15.99 -11.10
CA TRP A 127 -1.69 -16.47 -11.10
C TRP A 127 -1.11 -16.45 -12.51
N THR A 128 0.01 -15.75 -12.68
CA THR A 128 0.78 -15.71 -13.92
C THR A 128 2.10 -16.46 -13.74
N VAL A 129 2.36 -17.44 -14.61
CA VAL A 129 3.62 -18.18 -14.65
C VAL A 129 4.63 -17.40 -15.51
N ILE A 130 5.77 -17.05 -14.93
CA ILE A 130 6.87 -16.38 -15.63
C ILE A 130 7.95 -17.40 -15.99
N ASP A 131 8.29 -18.28 -15.03
CA ASP A 131 9.18 -19.42 -15.26
C ASP A 131 8.33 -20.70 -15.42
N PRO A 132 8.38 -21.39 -16.59
CA PRO A 132 7.70 -22.66 -16.78
C PRO A 132 8.01 -23.71 -15.70
N GLY A 133 9.21 -23.67 -15.09
CA GLY A 133 9.62 -24.52 -13.96
C GLY A 133 8.83 -24.28 -12.66
N ALA A 134 7.96 -23.28 -12.63
CA ALA A 134 7.06 -22.98 -11.51
C ALA A 134 5.58 -23.33 -11.79
N THR A 135 5.25 -23.94 -12.93
CA THR A 135 3.87 -24.34 -13.27
C THR A 135 3.25 -25.24 -12.20
N GLY A 136 3.98 -26.26 -11.74
CA GLY A 136 3.47 -27.14 -10.69
C GLY A 136 3.23 -26.43 -9.34
N LEU A 137 4.00 -25.36 -9.06
CA LEU A 137 3.78 -24.54 -7.87
C LEU A 137 2.48 -23.73 -7.98
N LYS A 138 2.21 -23.15 -9.17
CA LYS A 138 0.94 -22.46 -9.42
C LYS A 138 -0.24 -23.41 -9.18
N GLU A 139 -0.23 -24.60 -9.78
CA GLU A 139 -1.34 -25.57 -9.69
C GLU A 139 -1.66 -25.96 -8.23
N GLU A 140 -0.63 -26.06 -7.40
CA GLU A 140 -0.77 -26.42 -5.99
C GLU A 140 -1.36 -25.28 -5.16
N TRP A 141 -0.91 -24.04 -5.40
CA TRP A 141 -1.30 -22.87 -4.61
C TRP A 141 -2.60 -22.24 -5.08
N GLU A 142 -2.93 -22.33 -6.36
CA GLU A 142 -4.15 -21.78 -6.95
C GLU A 142 -5.43 -22.40 -6.37
N ASN A 143 -5.35 -23.68 -5.96
CA ASN A 143 -6.46 -24.39 -5.33
C ASN A 143 -6.52 -24.22 -3.81
N ASN A 144 -5.54 -23.56 -3.19
CA ASN A 144 -5.50 -23.33 -1.75
C ASN A 144 -6.24 -22.02 -1.41
N GLN A 145 -7.52 -22.17 -1.02
CA GLN A 145 -8.38 -21.04 -0.69
C GLN A 145 -7.87 -20.24 0.52
N GLU A 146 -7.36 -20.91 1.57
CA GLU A 146 -6.83 -20.24 2.76
C GLU A 146 -5.62 -19.37 2.42
N LEU A 147 -4.71 -19.89 1.58
CA LEU A 147 -3.55 -19.14 1.10
C LEU A 147 -3.96 -17.94 0.23
N ALA A 148 -4.97 -18.11 -0.63
CA ALA A 148 -5.50 -17.03 -1.45
C ALA A 148 -6.14 -15.92 -0.60
N GLU A 149 -6.92 -16.29 0.41
CA GLU A 149 -7.52 -15.36 1.38
C GLU A 149 -6.45 -14.63 2.20
N TYR A 150 -5.41 -15.34 2.63
CA TYR A 150 -4.27 -14.76 3.32
C TYR A 150 -3.55 -13.72 2.46
N PHE A 151 -3.18 -14.08 1.22
CA PHE A 151 -2.52 -13.15 0.30
C PHE A 151 -3.40 -11.94 0.00
N ARG A 152 -4.72 -12.13 -0.17
CA ARG A 152 -5.64 -11.02 -0.37
C ARG A 152 -5.68 -10.08 0.83
N LYS A 153 -5.78 -10.63 2.05
CA LYS A 153 -5.83 -9.85 3.29
C LYS A 153 -4.56 -9.02 3.48
N ILE A 154 -3.39 -9.64 3.40
CA ILE A 154 -2.12 -8.92 3.64
C ILE A 154 -1.85 -7.87 2.54
N SER A 155 -2.27 -8.14 1.31
CA SER A 155 -1.94 -7.28 0.16
C SER A 155 -2.90 -6.10 0.03
N MET A 156 -4.21 -6.34 0.15
CA MET A 156 -5.23 -5.30 -0.04
C MET A 156 -5.68 -4.64 1.26
N GLY A 157 -5.59 -5.35 2.39
CA GLY A 157 -5.96 -4.86 3.71
C GLY A 157 -4.75 -4.29 4.43
N ASP A 158 -3.88 -5.18 4.92
CA ASP A 158 -2.82 -4.82 5.86
C ASP A 158 -1.78 -3.88 5.23
N CYS A 159 -1.28 -4.19 4.03
CA CYS A 159 -0.33 -3.31 3.32
C CYS A 159 -0.92 -1.93 3.06
N SER A 160 -2.17 -1.86 2.62
CA SER A 160 -2.87 -0.59 2.36
C SER A 160 -3.01 0.25 3.62
N TYR A 161 -3.37 -0.39 4.73
CA TYR A 161 -3.42 0.24 6.05
C TYR A 161 -2.05 0.79 6.45
N TRP A 162 -1.00 -0.05 6.47
CA TRP A 162 0.34 0.39 6.85
C TRP A 162 0.90 1.49 5.94
N LEU A 163 0.65 1.40 4.63
CA LEU A 163 1.06 2.45 3.69
C LEU A 163 0.43 3.78 4.08
N ARG A 164 -0.87 3.82 4.36
CA ARG A 164 -1.54 5.07 4.75
C ARG A 164 -0.93 5.66 6.02
N GLU A 165 -0.76 4.86 7.07
CA GLU A 165 -0.26 5.35 8.37
C GLU A 165 1.20 5.82 8.25
N PHE A 166 2.06 5.10 7.55
CA PHE A 166 3.47 5.48 7.42
C PHE A 166 3.71 6.59 6.39
N LEU A 167 2.79 6.79 5.45
CA LEU A 167 2.94 7.80 4.40
C LEU A 167 2.95 9.22 4.98
N GLU A 168 2.14 9.50 6.00
CA GLU A 168 2.11 10.82 6.64
C GLU A 168 3.47 11.17 7.27
N HIS A 169 4.05 10.24 8.04
CA HIS A 169 5.40 10.41 8.61
C HIS A 169 6.48 10.53 7.54
N TRP A 170 6.35 9.76 6.45
CA TRP A 170 7.27 9.81 5.32
C TRP A 170 7.23 11.15 4.58
N GLU A 171 6.03 11.67 4.29
CA GLU A 171 5.84 12.95 3.61
C GLU A 171 6.36 14.11 4.48
N ASN A 172 6.13 14.05 5.80
CA ASN A 172 6.69 15.02 6.75
C ASN A 172 8.22 15.03 6.78
N MET A 173 8.87 13.87 6.62
CA MET A 173 10.33 13.78 6.49
C MET A 173 10.85 14.33 5.14
N LEU A 174 10.04 14.24 4.07
CA LEU A 174 10.42 14.78 2.75
C LEU A 174 10.24 16.30 2.65
N LEU A 175 9.43 16.89 3.53
CA LEU A 175 9.32 18.34 3.66
C LEU A 175 10.61 18.87 4.30
N PRO A 176 11.27 19.90 3.70
CA PRO A 176 12.39 20.57 4.35
C PRO A 176 11.89 21.16 5.68
N GLU A 177 12.59 20.85 6.77
CA GLU A 177 12.37 21.53 8.05
C GLU A 177 12.48 23.05 7.83
N PRO A 178 11.53 23.87 8.30
CA PRO A 178 11.67 25.32 8.22
C PRO A 178 12.93 25.71 8.98
N THR A 179 13.98 26.09 8.26
CA THR A 179 15.21 26.62 8.84
C THR A 179 14.80 27.82 9.70
N GLU A 180 14.96 27.70 11.03
CA GLU A 180 14.82 28.84 11.93
C GLU A 180 15.76 29.95 11.45
N PRO A 181 15.25 31.16 11.13
CA PRO A 181 16.13 32.23 10.70
C PRO A 181 16.89 32.76 11.91
N LEU A 182 18.20 32.49 11.96
CA LEU A 182 19.12 33.19 12.83
C LEU A 182 18.99 34.70 12.58
N THR A 183 18.82 35.42 13.68
CA THR A 183 18.61 36.87 13.72
C THR A 183 19.89 37.61 13.33
N GLU A 184 19.87 38.33 12.20
CA GLU A 184 20.63 39.58 12.03
C GLU A 184 19.78 40.61 11.27
N ALA A 185 19.88 41.86 11.72
CA ALA A 185 18.96 42.97 11.42
C ALA A 185 19.32 43.76 10.13
N PRO A 186 18.63 44.89 9.86
CA PRO A 186 17.67 45.05 8.79
C PRO A 186 18.30 45.62 7.50
N ASN A 187 17.91 45.09 6.34
CA ASN A 187 18.10 45.82 5.09
C ASN A 187 16.78 45.92 4.32
N ASN A 188 16.31 47.16 4.21
CA ASN A 188 15.14 47.58 3.46
C ASN A 188 15.26 47.15 2.01
N HIS A 189 14.46 46.18 1.56
CA HIS A 189 13.94 46.15 0.19
C HIS A 189 12.62 45.36 0.21
N GLN A 190 11.51 46.08 0.10
CA GLN A 190 10.20 45.48 -0.13
C GLN A 190 10.16 44.81 -1.51
N PRO A 191 9.66 43.57 -1.62
CA PRO A 191 8.86 43.16 -2.75
C PRO A 191 7.39 43.27 -2.34
N ALA A 192 6.61 43.96 -3.17
CA ALA A 192 5.18 44.16 -2.95
C ALA A 192 4.45 42.82 -2.72
N SER A 193 3.78 42.71 -1.58
CA SER A 193 2.80 41.68 -1.29
C SER A 193 1.69 41.72 -2.34
N ILE A 194 1.58 40.68 -3.17
CA ILE A 194 0.40 40.48 -4.02
C ILE A 194 -0.75 40.09 -3.07
N PRO A 195 -1.86 40.84 -3.02
CA PRO A 195 -2.95 40.51 -2.13
C PRO A 195 -3.58 39.17 -2.55
N LEU A 196 -3.66 38.24 -1.59
CA LEU A 196 -4.29 36.90 -1.70
C LEU A 196 -5.72 36.95 -2.29
N ASN A 197 -6.33 38.14 -2.33
CA ASN A 197 -7.64 38.42 -2.92
C ASN A 197 -7.67 38.36 -4.47
N LYS A 198 -6.53 38.35 -5.18
CA LYS A 198 -6.50 38.26 -6.65
C LYS A 198 -6.46 36.84 -7.23
N CYS A 199 -6.17 35.81 -6.42
CA CYS A 199 -6.13 34.41 -6.87
C CYS A 199 -7.39 33.60 -6.53
N ILE A 200 -8.21 34.06 -5.58
CA ILE A 200 -9.43 33.34 -5.15
C ILE A 200 -10.56 33.48 -6.19
N LEU A 201 -10.73 34.66 -6.80
CA LEU A 201 -11.76 34.88 -7.83
C LEU A 201 -11.63 33.95 -9.06
N PRO A 202 -10.45 33.77 -9.68
CA PRO A 202 -10.34 32.90 -10.85
C PRO A 202 -10.54 31.42 -10.50
N LEU A 203 -10.15 30.97 -9.30
CA LEU A 203 -10.38 29.59 -8.85
C LEU A 203 -11.86 29.28 -8.64
N ILE A 204 -12.61 30.21 -8.03
CA ILE A 204 -14.06 30.08 -7.88
C ILE A 204 -14.74 30.03 -9.26
N PHE A 205 -14.29 30.84 -10.22
CA PHE A 205 -14.85 30.85 -11.56
C PHE A 205 -14.61 29.53 -12.32
N ILE A 206 -13.42 28.94 -12.17
CA ILE A 206 -13.09 27.62 -12.72
C ILE A 206 -13.98 26.53 -12.08
N PHE A 207 -14.19 26.59 -10.77
CA PHE A 207 -15.04 25.63 -10.05
C PHE A 207 -16.51 25.72 -10.49
N ILE A 208 -17.03 26.94 -10.71
CA ILE A 208 -18.38 27.16 -11.23
C ILE A 208 -18.51 26.60 -12.66
N ILE A 209 -17.53 26.82 -13.53
CA ILE A 209 -17.53 26.25 -14.89
C ILE A 209 -17.55 24.71 -14.83
N PHE A 210 -16.76 24.11 -13.94
CA PHE A 210 -16.71 22.66 -13.78
C PHE A 210 -18.05 22.08 -13.31
N ILE A 211 -18.72 22.71 -12.34
CA ILE A 211 -20.06 22.33 -11.89
C ILE A 211 -21.08 22.45 -13.04
N CYS A 212 -21.03 23.54 -13.81
CA CYS A 212 -21.91 23.73 -14.97
C CYS A 212 -21.72 22.63 -16.03
N LEU A 213 -20.48 22.22 -16.31
CA LEU A 213 -20.18 21.12 -17.23
C LEU A 213 -20.73 19.79 -16.72
N ILE A 214 -20.58 19.49 -15.42
CA ILE A 214 -21.15 18.29 -14.80
C ILE A 214 -22.68 18.28 -14.94
N VAL A 215 -23.36 19.40 -14.66
CA VAL A 215 -24.83 19.50 -14.79
C VAL A 215 -25.27 19.31 -16.25
N ILE A 216 -24.52 19.86 -17.22
CA ILE A 216 -24.80 19.66 -18.64
C ILE A 216 -24.62 18.20 -19.04
N ILE A 217 -23.56 17.53 -18.55
CA ILE A 217 -23.31 16.11 -18.79
C ILE A 217 -24.42 15.26 -18.18
N ILE A 218 -24.83 15.51 -16.93
CA ILE A 218 -25.93 14.81 -16.28
C ILE A 218 -27.23 15.01 -17.07
N LYS A 219 -27.57 16.25 -17.46
CA LYS A 219 -28.76 16.51 -18.29
C LYS A 219 -28.69 15.81 -19.65
N LYS A 220 -27.51 15.72 -20.26
CA LYS A 220 -27.29 15.03 -21.55
C LYS A 220 -27.36 13.51 -21.40
N CYS A 221 -26.88 12.96 -20.28
CA CYS A 221 -27.05 11.55 -19.92
C CYS A 221 -28.51 11.22 -19.62
N MET A 222 -29.22 12.06 -18.86
CA MET A 222 -30.65 11.92 -18.56
C MET A 222 -31.53 12.08 -19.81
N LYS A 223 -31.13 12.90 -20.78
CA LYS A 223 -31.82 13.02 -22.07
C LYS A 223 -31.56 11.83 -23.00
N LYS A 224 -30.47 11.08 -22.78
CA LYS A 224 -30.12 9.87 -23.54
C LYS A 224 -30.76 8.61 -22.94
N SER A 225 -31.01 8.59 -21.64
CA SER A 225 -31.85 7.60 -20.97
C SER A 225 -33.31 8.05 -21.03
N GLY A 226 -34.00 7.75 -22.13
CA GLY A 226 -35.45 7.84 -22.18
C GLY A 226 -36.05 7.15 -20.96
N THR A 227 -36.87 7.90 -20.24
CA THR A 227 -37.55 7.56 -19.00
C THR A 227 -38.24 6.20 -19.06
N THR A 228 -37.92 5.29 -18.14
CA THR A 228 -38.92 4.39 -17.56
C THR A 228 -39.21 4.85 -16.14
N GLU A 229 -40.45 5.24 -15.96
CA GLU A 229 -41.06 5.82 -14.77
C GLU A 229 -41.19 4.74 -13.68
N SER A 230 -40.17 4.55 -12.83
CA SER A 230 -40.36 3.81 -11.55
C SER A 230 -39.35 4.04 -10.42
N GLU A 231 -38.24 4.77 -10.59
CA GLU A 231 -37.23 4.92 -9.51
C GLU A 231 -37.06 6.35 -8.95
N ASN A 232 -38.11 7.17 -8.98
CA ASN A 232 -38.08 8.51 -8.37
C ASN A 232 -38.29 8.54 -6.84
N GLN A 233 -38.16 7.42 -6.12
CA GLN A 233 -38.34 7.39 -4.66
C GLN A 233 -37.12 7.03 -3.81
N ALA A 234 -35.96 6.68 -4.41
CA ALA A 234 -34.77 6.34 -3.62
C ALA A 234 -33.71 7.46 -3.56
N GLY A 235 -33.65 8.35 -4.56
CA GLY A 235 -32.57 9.34 -4.68
C GLY A 235 -32.67 10.57 -3.77
N LEU A 236 -33.86 10.90 -3.27
CA LEU A 236 -34.11 12.12 -2.48
C LEU A 236 -33.98 11.94 -0.96
N TRP A 237 -33.80 10.71 -0.47
CA TRP A 237 -33.64 10.44 0.97
C TRP A 237 -32.20 10.58 1.49
N PHE A 238 -31.19 10.52 0.63
CA PHE A 238 -29.78 10.54 1.06
C PHE A 238 -29.17 11.95 1.19
N LEU A 239 -29.74 12.98 0.57
CA LEU A 239 -29.20 14.34 0.62
C LEU A 239 -29.70 15.17 1.83
N GLY A 240 -30.69 14.67 2.58
CA GLY A 240 -31.28 15.38 3.72
C GLY A 240 -30.55 15.23 5.07
N ARG A 241 -29.56 14.33 5.19
CA ARG A 241 -28.85 14.10 6.49
C ARG A 241 -27.45 14.69 6.59
N PHE A 242 -26.91 15.33 5.56
CA PHE A 242 -25.56 15.92 5.61
C PHE A 242 -25.53 17.43 5.95
N VAL A 243 -26.69 18.10 6.06
CA VAL A 243 -26.75 19.56 6.28
C VAL A 243 -27.31 19.97 7.66
N LEU A 244 -27.81 19.03 8.47
CA LEU A 244 -28.26 19.33 9.84
C LEU A 244 -27.56 18.42 10.86
N GLY A 245 -26.33 18.77 11.23
CA GLY A 245 -25.56 17.98 12.19
C GLY A 245 -24.30 18.66 12.70
N ARG A 246 -24.28 20.00 12.81
CA ARG A 246 -23.29 20.69 13.65
C ARG A 246 -23.67 22.13 13.98
N THR A 247 -24.76 22.31 14.72
CA THR A 247 -24.99 23.51 15.56
C THR A 247 -26.01 23.18 16.63
N SER A 248 -25.56 22.73 17.82
CA SER A 248 -26.12 23.14 19.12
C SER A 248 -25.42 22.41 20.27
N GLU A 249 -25.31 23.13 21.39
CA GLU A 249 -24.77 22.81 22.73
C GLU A 249 -23.25 23.01 22.85
N LYS A 250 -22.82 24.20 23.30
CA LYS A 250 -22.72 24.68 24.71
C LYS A 250 -21.61 24.00 25.48
#